data_AF-A0A1A8DT80-F1
#
_entry.id   AF-A0A1A8DT80-F1
#
_cell.length_a   1.000
_cell.length_b   1.000
_cell.length_c   1.000
_cell.angle_alpha   90.00
_cell.angle_beta   90.00
_cell.angle_gamma   90.00
#
_symmetry.space_group_name_H-M   'P 1'
#
loop_
_entity.id
_entity.type
_entity.pdbx_description
1 polymer ?
#
loop_
_entity_poly.entity_id
_entity_poly.type
_entity_poly.pdbx_seq_one_letter_code
_entity_poly.pdbx_strand_id
1 'polypeptide(L)' 'GWASQLTSGEVWVQFNDGSQLVVQAGVSCITYTSPEGRITRYKENEKLPEHVKEKLHCLSTILGLLANPSARHLPTH' A
#
# COMPACT_ATOMS: atom_id res chain seq x y z
N GLY A 1 10.86 -3.05 -5.62
CA GLY A 1 9.69 -3.48 -4.85
C GLY A 1 8.57 -3.88 -5.79
N TRP A 2 7.62 -4.69 -5.32
CA TRP A 2 6.48 -5.17 -6.10
C TRP A 2 5.20 -5.06 -5.26
N ALA A 3 4.05 -5.01 -5.93
CA ALA A 3 2.73 -4.97 -5.33
C ALA A 3 1.85 -6.04 -5.97
N SER A 4 1.09 -6.78 -5.17
CA SER A 4 0.14 -7.77 -5.65
C SER A 4 -1.14 -7.65 -4.84
N GLN A 5 -2.27 -7.67 -5.56
CA GLN A 5 -3.58 -7.80 -4.95
C GLN A 5 -3.93 -9.29 -4.84
N LEU A 6 -4.34 -9.71 -3.64
CA LEU A 6 -4.85 -11.04 -3.38
C LEU A 6 -6.31 -11.12 -3.84
N THR A 7 -6.77 -12.34 -4.16
CA THR A 7 -8.16 -12.60 -4.55
C THR A 7 -9.16 -12.33 -3.41
N SER A 8 -8.67 -12.28 -2.16
CA SER A 8 -9.42 -11.82 -0.99
C SER A 8 -9.68 -10.31 -0.96
N GLY A 9 -9.07 -9.54 -1.87
CA GLY A 9 -9.13 -8.07 -1.87
C GLY A 9 -8.03 -7.41 -1.04
N GLU A 10 -7.22 -8.18 -0.33
CA GLU A 10 -6.05 -7.67 0.37
C GLU A 10 -4.97 -7.24 -0.63
N VAL A 11 -4.21 -6.21 -0.30
CA VAL A 11 -3.11 -5.73 -1.15
C VAL A 11 -1.81 -5.91 -0.40
N TRP A 12 -0.89 -6.68 -0.96
CA TRP A 12 0.43 -6.91 -0.40
C TRP A 12 1.49 -6.23 -1.26
N VAL A 13 2.38 -5.49 -0.60
CA VAL A 13 3.51 -4.82 -1.21
C VAL A 13 4.78 -5.21 -0.51
N GLN A 14 5.79 -5.54 -1.28
CA GLN A 14 7.15 -5.68 -0.81
C GLN A 14 7.99 -4.55 -1.38
N PHE A 15 8.55 -3.74 -0.50
CA PHE A 15 9.45 -2.66 -0.87
C PHE A 15 10.85 -3.18 -1.17
N ASN A 16 11.66 -2.34 -1.82
CA ASN A 16 13.02 -2.74 -2.22
C ASN A 16 13.98 -2.88 -1.02
N ASP A 17 13.64 -2.26 0.11
CA ASP A 17 14.40 -2.37 1.36
C ASP A 17 14.15 -3.70 2.09
N GLY A 18 13.23 -4.54 1.61
CA GLY A 18 12.84 -5.80 2.27
C GLY A 18 11.63 -5.66 3.19
N SER A 19 11.20 -4.43 3.52
CA SER A 19 9.94 -4.23 4.22
C SER A 19 8.74 -4.63 3.38
N GLN A 20 7.70 -5.11 4.06
CA GLN A 20 6.43 -5.49 3.44
C GLN A 20 5.30 -4.70 4.08
N LEU A 21 4.24 -4.46 3.32
CA LEU A 21 3.05 -3.79 3.79
C LEU A 21 1.84 -4.50 3.20
N VAL A 22 0.97 -4.97 4.06
CA VAL A 22 -0.27 -5.66 3.70
C VAL A 22 -1.44 -4.81 4.16
N VAL A 23 -2.33 -4.48 3.24
CA VAL A 23 -3.57 -3.73 3.51
C VAL A 23 -4.74 -4.68 3.38
N GLN A 24 -5.52 -4.83 4.45
CA GLN A 24 -6.70 -5.68 4.43
C GLN A 24 -7.95 -4.87 4.06
N ALA A 25 -8.51 -5.16 2.88
CA ALA A 25 -9.77 -4.57 2.43
C ALA A 25 -10.93 -5.10 3.30
N GLY A 26 -11.48 -4.24 4.17
CA GLY A 26 -12.65 -4.55 5.01
C GLY A 26 -12.46 -4.32 6.50
N VAL A 27 -11.23 -4.22 7.00
CA VAL A 27 -10.93 -4.00 8.43
C VAL A 27 -10.13 -2.72 8.70
N SER A 28 -9.86 -1.92 7.65
CA SER A 28 -9.00 -0.72 7.73
C SER A 28 -7.72 -0.96 8.54
N CYS A 29 -7.16 -2.16 8.42
CA CYS A 29 -5.96 -2.60 9.13
C CYS A 29 -4.81 -2.71 8.15
N ILE A 30 -3.66 -2.21 8.59
CA ILE A 30 -2.42 -2.22 7.83
C ILE A 30 -1.40 -3.03 8.62
N THR A 31 -0.87 -4.07 8.01
CA THR A 31 0.19 -4.89 8.60
C THR A 31 1.50 -4.51 7.92
N TYR A 32 2.35 -3.80 8.65
CA TYR A 32 3.71 -3.49 8.22
C TYR A 32 4.66 -4.57 8.73
N THR A 33 5.54 -5.06 7.88
CA THR A 33 6.64 -5.94 8.25
C THR A 33 7.93 -5.20 7.93
N SER A 34 8.71 -4.92 8.96
CA SER A 34 10.06 -4.36 8.82
C SER A 34 11.00 -5.35 8.12
N PRO A 35 12.10 -4.88 7.53
CA PRO A 35 13.09 -5.77 6.91
C PRO A 35 13.78 -6.69 7.93
N GLU A 36 13.73 -6.33 9.21
CA GLU A 36 14.20 -7.15 10.34
C GLU A 36 13.23 -8.30 10.69
N GLY A 37 12.09 -8.40 10.01
CA GLY A 37 11.06 -9.41 10.26
C GLY A 37 10.09 -9.06 11.38
N ARG A 38 10.19 -7.87 11.99
CA ARG A 38 9.16 -7.41 12.95
C ARG A 38 7.89 -7.03 12.21
N ILE A 39 6.78 -7.62 12.65
CA ILE A 39 5.45 -7.33 12.14
C ILE A 39 4.76 -6.36 13.11
N THR A 40 4.25 -5.26 12.58
CA THR A 40 3.51 -4.22 13.30
C THR A 40 2.18 -4.01 12.60
N ARG A 41 1.09 -4.24 13.33
CA ARG A 41 -0.27 -4.07 12.80
C ARG A 41 -0.84 -2.75 13.30
N TYR A 42 -1.07 -1.83 12.37
CA TYR A 42 -1.75 -0.57 12.62
C TYR A 42 -3.23 -0.72 12.31
N LYS A 43 -4.07 -0.23 13.22
CA LYS A 43 -5.52 -0.10 12.99
C LYS A 43 -5.86 1.30 12.51
N GLU A 44 -7.03 1.46 11.90
CA GLU A 44 -7.60 2.74 11.45
C GLU A 44 -7.51 3.86 12.50
N ASN A 45 -7.75 3.51 13.76
CA ASN A 45 -7.81 4.46 14.86
C ASN A 45 -6.43 4.75 15.50
N GLU A 46 -5.35 4.15 15.00
CA GLU A 46 -4.00 4.43 15.45
C GLU A 46 -3.31 5.48 14.58
N LYS A 47 -2.48 6.31 15.20
CA LYS A 47 -1.62 7.24 14.48
C LYS A 47 -0.63 6.46 13.63
N LEU A 48 -0.93 6.35 12.33
CA LEU A 48 -0.01 5.82 11.34
C LEU A 48 1.23 6.73 11.25
N PRO A 49 2.45 6.17 11.31
CA PRO A 49 3.66 6.92 11.03
C PRO A 49 3.64 7.51 9.62
N GLU A 50 4.34 8.62 9.40
CA GLU A 50 4.39 9.30 8.09
C GLU A 50 4.86 8.35 6.98
N HIS A 51 5.92 7.57 7.23
CA HIS A 51 6.43 6.60 6.26
C HIS A 51 5.41 5.54 5.84
N VAL A 52 4.47 5.15 6.73
CA VAL A 52 3.41 4.19 6.39
C VAL A 52 2.34 4.87 5.55
N LYS A 53 1.96 6.11 5.91
CA LYS A 53 1.00 6.90 5.14
C LYS A 53 1.48 7.17 3.71
N GLU A 54 2.74 7.55 3.53
CA GLU A 54 3.32 7.76 2.21
C GLU A 54 3.28 6.48 1.37
N LYS A 55 3.66 5.34 1.97
CA LYS A 55 3.60 4.03 1.32
C LYS A 55 2.18 3.67 0.88
N LEU A 56 1.17 3.93 1.71
CA LEU A 56 -0.25 3.73 1.39
C LEU A 56 -0.73 4.65 0.28
N HIS A 57 -0.34 5.93 0.32
CA HIS A 57 -0.73 6.89 -0.71
C HIS A 57 -0.12 6.56 -2.08
N CYS A 58 1.13 6.09 -2.08
CA CYS A 58 1.77 5.57 -3.27
C CYS A 58 1.02 4.34 -3.81
N LEU A 59 0.65 3.42 -2.91
CA LEU A 59 -0.14 2.23 -3.22
C LEU A 59 -1.51 2.56 -3.82
N SER A 60 -2.26 3.48 -3.21
CA SER A 60 -3.58 3.88 -3.70
C SER A 60 -3.48 4.56 -5.05
N THR A 61 -2.42 5.36 -5.28
CA THR A 61 -2.13 5.97 -6.57
C THR A 61 -1.83 4.90 -7.63
N ILE A 62 -0.98 3.92 -7.31
CA ILE A 62 -0.64 2.81 -8.22
C ILE A 62 -1.89 1.97 -8.54
N LEU A 63 -2.71 1.63 -7.54
CA LEU A 63 -3.97 0.92 -7.73
C LEU A 63 -4.95 1.74 -8.57
N GLY A 64 -5.04 3.04 -8.35
CA GLY A 64 -5.86 3.94 -9.16
C GLY A 64 -5.41 4.01 -10.62
N LEU A 65 -4.09 4.04 -10.86
CA LEU A 65 -3.50 4.00 -12.20
C LEU A 65 -3.69 2.65 -12.89
N LEU A 66 -3.55 1.54 -12.16
CA LEU A 66 -3.77 0.19 -12.68
C LEU A 66 -5.26 -0.09 -12.96
N ALA A 67 -6.16 0.39 -12.11
CA ALA A 67 -7.60 0.25 -12.26
C ALA A 67 -8.17 1.14 -13.37
N ASN A 68 -7.47 2.22 -13.74
CA ASN A 68 -7.89 3.11 -14.81
C ASN A 68 -6.72 3.44 -15.76
N PRO A 69 -6.48 2.62 -16.82
CA PRO A 69 -5.43 2.91 -17.81
C PRO A 69 -5.67 4.21 -18.60
N SER A 70 -6.87 4.81 -18.48
CA SER A 70 -7.26 6.04 -19.16
C SER A 70 -6.85 7.33 -18.45
N ALA A 71 -6.31 7.27 -17.22
CA ALA A 71 -5.80 8.46 -16.52
C ALA A 71 -4.35 8.79 -16.89
N ARG A 72 -3.98 8.61 -18.16
CA ARG A 72 -2.88 9.37 -18.75
C ARG A 72 -3.31 10.84 -18.73
N HIS A 73 -2.94 11.53 -17.65
CA HIS A 73 -2.81 12.98 -17.64
C HIS A 73 -1.90 13.36 -18.82
N LEU A 74 -2.53 13.75 -19.93
CA LEU A 74 -1.99 14.77 -20.80
C LEU A 74 -2.23 16.11 -20.09
N PRO A 75 -1.21 16.79 -19.57
CA PRO A 75 -1.24 18.24 -19.60
C PRO A 75 -0.91 18.62 -21.05
N THR A 76 -1.92 18.66 -21.92
CA THR A 76 -1.78 19.43 -23.17
C THR A 76 -1.91 20.90 -22.82
N HIS A 77 -0.78 21.56 -23.07
CA HIS A 77 -0.46 22.97 -22.95
C HIS A 77 -1.41 23.88 -23.74
#